data_AF-A0A8I1PR94-F1
#
_entry.id   AF-A0A8I1PR94-F1
#
_cell.length_a   1.000
_cell.length_b   1.000
_cell.length_c   1.000
_cell.angle_alpha   90.00
_cell.angle_beta   90.00
_cell.angle_gamma   90.00
#
_symmetry.space_group_name_H-M   'P 1'
#
loop_
_entity.id
_entity.type
_entity.pdbx_description
1 polymer ?
#
loop_
_entity_poly.entity_id
_entity_poly.type
_entity_poly.pdbx_seq_one_letter_code
_entity_poly.pdbx_strand_id
1 'polypeptide(L)'
;MKLRSNGHAFLLTLLVLANPAPLHAEEEDHEKKALEHLEKAIRSGKEGNIKGISSHTEEGKKELIEANKEHPYTNLQKPIYGEHERAEHDKEAFEEMDEAIGEAQEGHVEEAVEAVERASIHLKEKIDSK
;
A
#
# COMPACT_ATOMS: atom_id res chain seq x y z
N MET A 1 -36.58 -63.83 -32.37
CA MET A 1 -35.40 -63.68 -33.25
C MET A 1 -35.30 -62.23 -33.67
N LYS A 2 -34.07 -61.67 -33.64
CA LYS A 2 -33.61 -60.32 -34.03
C LYS A 2 -33.82 -59.16 -33.04
N LEU A 3 -32.70 -58.74 -32.45
CA LEU A 3 -32.43 -57.41 -31.93
C LEU A 3 -32.64 -56.33 -32.99
N ARG A 4 -32.97 -55.11 -32.56
CA ARG A 4 -32.29 -53.91 -33.04
C ARG A 4 -32.41 -52.74 -32.08
N SER A 5 -31.24 -52.22 -31.74
CA SER A 5 -30.92 -51.09 -30.88
C SER A 5 -31.19 -49.75 -31.57
N ASN A 6 -31.25 -48.70 -30.74
CA ASN A 6 -30.95 -47.28 -31.01
C ASN A 6 -32.16 -46.33 -30.95
N GLY A 7 -32.22 -45.55 -29.87
CA GLY A 7 -32.99 -44.33 -29.76
C GLY A 7 -32.38 -43.46 -28.67
N HIS A 8 -31.70 -42.40 -29.08
CA HIS A 8 -30.75 -41.63 -28.28
C HIS A 8 -31.34 -40.95 -27.05
N ALA A 9 -30.61 -41.04 -25.94
CA ALA A 9 -30.76 -40.16 -24.79
C ALA A 9 -30.53 -38.71 -25.23
N PHE A 10 -31.54 -37.85 -25.09
CA PHE A 10 -31.36 -36.41 -25.18
C PHE A 10 -31.26 -35.84 -23.78
N LEU A 11 -30.03 -35.45 -23.42
CA LEU A 11 -29.69 -34.72 -22.21
C LEU A 11 -30.47 -33.39 -22.16
N LEU A 12 -31.10 -33.12 -21.02
CA LEU A 12 -31.53 -31.79 -20.61
C LEU A 12 -30.29 -30.97 -20.23
N THR A 13 -29.81 -30.12 -21.15
CA THR A 13 -28.76 -29.15 -20.87
C THR A 13 -29.37 -27.98 -20.10
N LEU A 14 -29.20 -27.96 -18.78
CA LEU A 14 -29.46 -26.78 -17.96
C LEU A 14 -28.33 -25.77 -18.22
N LEU A 15 -28.61 -24.74 -19.02
CA LEU A 15 -27.69 -23.62 -19.19
C LEU A 15 -27.86 -22.67 -17.98
N VAL A 16 -27.11 -22.92 -16.90
CA VAL A 16 -26.94 -21.93 -15.84
C VAL A 16 -26.02 -20.86 -16.39
N LEU A 17 -26.60 -19.72 -16.79
CA LEU A 17 -25.85 -18.49 -17.00
C LEU A 17 -25.35 -18.03 -15.63
N ALA A 18 -24.19 -18.54 -15.22
CA ALA A 18 -23.41 -17.92 -14.16
C ALA A 18 -23.00 -16.54 -14.68
N ASN A 19 -23.70 -15.50 -14.25
CA ASN A 19 -23.19 -14.14 -14.32
C ASN A 19 -21.95 -14.12 -13.40
N PRO A 20 -20.72 -13.94 -13.91
CA PRO A 20 -19.70 -13.43 -13.04
C PRO A 20 -20.10 -11.97 -12.79
N ALA A 21 -20.70 -11.69 -11.63
CA ALA A 21 -20.64 -10.34 -11.12
C ALA A 21 -19.15 -9.95 -11.13
N PRO A 22 -18.76 -8.80 -11.70
CA PRO A 22 -17.41 -8.32 -11.50
C PRO A 22 -17.27 -8.15 -9.99
N LEU A 23 -16.51 -9.06 -9.40
CA LEU A 23 -15.96 -8.90 -8.07
C LEU A 23 -14.96 -7.76 -8.23
N HIS A 24 -15.43 -6.52 -8.16
CA HIS A 24 -14.53 -5.40 -7.90
C HIS A 24 -13.98 -5.69 -6.51
N ALA A 25 -12.83 -6.36 -6.44
CA ALA A 25 -11.97 -6.22 -5.28
C ALA A 25 -11.79 -4.71 -5.11
N GLU A 26 -12.13 -4.17 -3.95
CA GLU A 26 -11.66 -2.82 -3.61
C GLU A 26 -10.15 -2.86 -3.81
N GLU A 27 -9.66 -2.10 -4.79
CA GLU A 27 -8.23 -1.96 -5.04
C GLU A 27 -7.62 -1.48 -3.72
N GLU A 28 -6.71 -2.26 -3.16
CA GLU A 28 -6.12 -1.93 -1.87
C GLU A 28 -5.26 -0.67 -2.05
N ASP A 29 -5.79 0.49 -1.65
CA ASP A 29 -5.06 1.76 -1.71
C ASP A 29 -3.98 1.78 -0.61
N HIS A 30 -2.84 1.19 -0.97
CA HIS A 30 -1.66 1.06 -0.12
C HIS A 30 -1.08 2.42 0.28
N GLU A 31 -1.23 3.48 -0.55
CA GLU A 31 -0.76 4.82 -0.18
C GLU A 31 -1.62 5.45 0.92
N LYS A 32 -2.94 5.28 0.83
CA LYS A 32 -3.84 5.71 1.89
C LYS A 32 -3.61 4.92 3.18
N LYS A 33 -3.40 3.61 3.11
CA LYS A 33 -3.06 2.79 4.29
C LYS A 33 -1.75 3.25 4.93
N ALA A 34 -0.74 3.57 4.13
CA ALA A 34 0.51 4.12 4.63
C ALA A 34 0.28 5.43 5.42
N LEU A 35 -0.55 6.35 4.91
CA LEU A 35 -0.94 7.56 5.65
C LEU A 35 -1.68 7.24 6.96
N GLU A 36 -2.62 6.32 6.95
CA GLU A 36 -3.34 5.90 8.17
C GLU A 36 -2.40 5.35 9.25
N HIS A 37 -1.33 4.66 8.83
CA HIS A 37 -0.29 4.18 9.73
C HIS A 37 0.56 5.33 10.29
N LEU A 38 0.98 6.30 9.48
CA LEU A 38 1.70 7.48 9.95
C LEU A 38 0.86 8.32 10.94
N GLU A 39 -0.44 8.47 10.71
CA GLU A 39 -1.35 9.14 11.66
C GLU A 39 -1.41 8.42 13.02
N LYS A 40 -1.41 7.08 13.01
CA LYS A 40 -1.35 6.27 14.26
C LYS A 40 0.00 6.43 14.96
N ALA A 41 1.10 6.57 14.22
CA ALA A 41 2.43 6.83 14.77
C ALA A 41 2.48 8.21 15.45
N ILE A 42 1.97 9.27 14.82
CA ILE A 42 1.85 10.62 15.42
C ILE A 42 1.03 10.58 16.71
N ARG A 43 -0.12 9.90 16.70
CA ARG A 43 -0.94 9.74 17.92
C ARG A 43 -0.19 9.00 19.01
N SER A 44 0.55 7.95 18.66
CA SER A 44 1.39 7.21 19.62
C SER A 44 2.45 8.10 20.25
N GLY A 45 3.09 8.97 19.46
CA GLY A 45 4.06 9.94 19.99
C GLY A 45 3.43 10.95 20.95
N LYS A 46 2.23 11.45 20.67
CA LYS A 46 1.45 12.31 21.58
C LYS A 46 1.11 11.63 22.92
N GLU A 47 1.04 10.30 22.92
CA GLU A 47 0.80 9.47 24.10
C GLU A 47 2.11 9.03 24.79
N GLY A 48 3.29 9.43 24.28
CA GLY A 48 4.60 8.99 24.76
C GLY A 48 4.90 7.51 24.45
N ASN A 49 4.14 6.88 23.55
CA ASN A 49 4.29 5.49 23.16
C ASN A 49 5.33 5.34 22.05
N ILE A 50 6.60 5.34 22.44
CA ILE A 50 7.77 5.15 21.55
C ILE A 50 7.62 3.91 20.66
N LYS A 51 7.21 2.77 21.23
CA LYS A 51 7.01 1.53 20.45
C LYS A 51 5.90 1.69 19.41
N GLY A 52 4.86 2.45 19.73
CA GLY A 52 3.78 2.78 18.82
C GLY A 52 4.25 3.65 17.65
N ILE A 53 5.17 4.59 17.88
CA ILE A 53 5.79 5.38 16.82
C ILE A 53 6.51 4.43 15.85
N SER A 54 7.49 3.65 16.33
CA SER A 54 8.28 2.77 15.46
C SER A 54 7.42 1.74 14.73
N SER A 55 6.53 1.04 15.44
CA SER A 55 5.72 -0.03 14.82
C SER A 55 4.75 0.50 13.78
N HIS A 56 4.08 1.62 14.03
CA HIS A 56 3.18 2.19 13.04
C HIS A 56 3.94 2.80 11.85
N THR A 57 5.10 3.41 12.07
CA THR A 57 5.96 3.88 10.97
C THR A 57 6.46 2.72 10.10
N GLU A 58 6.87 1.59 10.71
CA GLU A 58 7.27 0.37 9.98
C GLU A 58 6.13 -0.22 9.13
N GLU A 59 4.91 -0.26 9.65
CA GLU A 59 3.75 -0.70 8.88
C GLU A 59 3.43 0.26 7.73
N GLY A 60 3.53 1.59 7.96
CA GLY A 60 3.39 2.59 6.90
C GLY A 60 4.43 2.40 5.78
N LYS A 61 5.67 2.07 6.17
CA LYS A 61 6.75 1.75 5.24
C LYS A 61 6.43 0.51 4.38
N LYS A 62 5.86 -0.54 4.98
CA LYS A 62 5.47 -1.77 4.27
C LYS A 62 4.38 -1.49 3.24
N GLU A 63 3.34 -0.75 3.62
CA GLU A 63 2.26 -0.35 2.72
C GLU A 63 2.81 0.47 1.55
N LEU A 64 3.69 1.45 1.80
CA LEU A 64 4.32 2.24 0.74
C LEU A 64 5.17 1.39 -0.22
N ILE A 65 5.85 0.35 0.30
CA ILE A 65 6.56 -0.63 -0.53
C ILE A 65 5.60 -1.41 -1.44
N GLU A 66 4.44 -1.84 -0.94
CA GLU A 66 3.43 -2.53 -1.78
C GLU A 66 2.87 -1.58 -2.85
N ALA A 67 2.53 -0.33 -2.50
CA ALA A 67 2.10 0.69 -3.46
C ALA A 67 3.10 0.87 -4.61
N ASN A 68 4.39 0.83 -4.30
CA ASN A 68 5.46 0.96 -5.29
C ASN A 68 5.72 -0.31 -6.11
N LYS A 69 5.27 -1.49 -5.67
CA LYS A 69 5.30 -2.69 -6.53
C LYS A 69 4.20 -2.64 -7.58
N GLU A 70 3.03 -2.15 -7.20
CA GLU A 70 1.89 -1.96 -8.10
C GLU A 70 2.18 -0.86 -9.13
N HIS A 71 2.89 0.18 -8.69
CA HIS A 71 3.27 1.30 -9.54
C HIS A 71 4.79 1.57 -9.45
N PRO A 72 5.61 0.84 -10.21
CA PRO A 72 7.07 0.88 -10.09
C PRO A 72 7.66 2.18 -10.65
N TYR A 73 7.69 3.21 -9.81
CA TYR A 73 8.47 4.44 -10.04
C TYR A 73 9.89 4.35 -9.45
N THR A 74 10.23 3.21 -8.85
CA THR A 74 11.42 3.00 -8.00
C THR A 74 12.65 2.42 -8.69
N ASN A 75 12.60 2.17 -10.01
CA ASN A 75 13.76 1.70 -10.80
C ASN A 75 14.29 2.77 -11.77
N LEU A 76 14.62 3.96 -11.26
CA LEU A 76 15.38 4.93 -12.04
C LEU A 76 16.86 4.51 -12.04
N GLN A 77 17.28 3.77 -13.08
CA GLN A 77 18.69 3.44 -13.34
C GLN A 77 19.58 4.69 -13.59
N LYS A 78 19.01 5.90 -13.56
CA LYS A 78 19.74 7.16 -13.60
C LYS A 78 19.11 8.13 -12.60
N PRO A 79 19.91 8.90 -11.84
CA PRO A 79 19.36 9.99 -11.05
C PRO A 79 18.86 11.04 -12.03
N ILE A 80 17.56 11.25 -12.04
CA ILE A 80 16.92 12.30 -12.81
C ILE A 80 16.08 13.10 -11.83
N TYR A 81 16.82 13.88 -11.04
CA TYR A 81 16.28 14.97 -10.25
C TYR A 81 15.39 15.82 -11.18
N GLY A 82 14.11 15.93 -10.88
CA GLY A 82 13.11 16.71 -11.60
C GLY A 82 12.38 15.99 -12.74
N GLU A 83 12.55 14.68 -12.99
CA GLU A 83 11.79 13.97 -14.04
C GLU A 83 10.57 13.19 -13.51
N HIS A 84 10.52 12.88 -12.21
CA HIS A 84 9.38 12.15 -11.63
C HIS A 84 9.12 12.61 -10.19
N GLU A 85 8.33 13.68 -10.03
CA GLU A 85 7.92 14.29 -8.75
C GLU A 85 7.45 13.23 -7.74
N ARG A 86 6.64 12.27 -8.20
CA ARG A 86 6.17 11.13 -7.41
C ARG A 86 7.30 10.25 -6.83
N ALA A 87 8.40 10.05 -7.56
CA ALA A 87 9.53 9.25 -7.09
C ALA A 87 10.43 10.03 -6.10
N GLU A 88 10.49 11.36 -6.23
CA GLU A 88 11.21 12.21 -5.29
C GLU A 88 10.52 12.21 -3.92
N HIS A 89 9.21 12.48 -3.91
CA HIS A 89 8.42 12.42 -2.69
C HIS A 89 8.39 11.03 -2.05
N ASP A 90 8.44 9.97 -2.86
CA ASP A 90 8.55 8.60 -2.34
C ASP A 90 9.89 8.37 -1.62
N LYS A 91 11.00 8.82 -2.20
CA LYS A 91 12.32 8.77 -1.57
C LYS A 91 12.35 9.56 -0.26
N GLU A 92 11.85 10.79 -0.29
CA GLU A 92 11.80 11.68 0.88
C GLU A 92 10.93 11.07 1.99
N ALA A 93 9.76 10.52 1.65
CA ALA A 93 8.90 9.83 2.61
C ALA A 93 9.63 8.64 3.28
N PHE A 94 10.38 7.84 2.53
CA PHE A 94 11.17 6.73 3.11
C PHE A 94 12.31 7.21 4.01
N GLU A 95 13.03 8.26 3.61
CA GLU A 95 14.12 8.83 4.40
C GLU A 95 13.61 9.35 5.75
N GLU A 96 12.48 10.07 5.74
CA GLU A 96 11.82 10.59 6.95
C GLU A 96 11.22 9.48 7.84
N MET A 97 10.68 8.40 7.24
CA MET A 97 10.25 7.22 7.99
C MET A 97 11.42 6.53 8.70
N ASP A 98 12.58 6.43 8.03
CA ASP A 98 13.78 5.83 8.62
C ASP A 98 14.36 6.69 9.74
N GLU A 99 14.35 8.02 9.58
CA GLU A 99 14.70 8.96 10.65
C GLU A 99 13.76 8.80 11.84
N ALA A 100 12.44 8.80 11.62
CA ALA A 100 11.45 8.62 12.69
C ALA A 100 11.66 7.33 13.49
N ILE A 101 12.00 6.22 12.81
CA ILE A 101 12.30 4.95 13.48
C ILE A 101 13.60 5.06 14.29
N GLY A 102 14.64 5.70 13.74
CA GLY A 102 15.91 5.93 14.43
C GLY A 102 15.74 6.77 15.69
N GLU A 103 15.10 7.93 15.58
CA GLU A 103 14.84 8.83 16.71
C GLU A 103 13.98 8.15 17.79
N ALA A 104 12.96 7.38 17.39
CA ALA A 104 12.16 6.59 18.33
C ALA A 104 13.02 5.54 19.06
N GLN A 105 13.95 4.88 18.38
CA GLN A 105 14.86 3.91 19.01
C GLN A 105 15.81 4.56 20.01
N GLU A 106 16.21 5.81 19.77
CA GLU A 106 17.03 6.62 20.70
C GLU A 106 16.21 7.22 21.85
N GLY A 107 14.88 7.16 21.77
CA GLY A 107 13.95 7.68 22.77
C GLY A 107 13.63 9.17 22.60
N HIS A 108 14.01 9.75 21.46
CA HIS A 108 13.76 11.13 21.06
C HIS A 108 12.33 11.24 20.48
N VAL A 109 11.34 11.33 21.38
CA VAL A 109 9.92 11.26 20.99
C VAL A 109 9.49 12.43 20.12
N GLU A 110 9.96 13.64 20.40
CA GLU A 110 9.56 14.86 19.68
C GLU A 110 10.10 14.82 18.25
N GLU A 111 11.40 14.55 18.11
CA GLU A 111 12.10 14.40 16.83
C GLU A 111 11.51 13.27 16.00
N ALA A 112 11.18 12.13 16.63
CA ALA A 112 10.53 11.03 15.94
C ALA A 112 9.14 11.42 15.39
N VAL A 113 8.35 12.19 16.15
CA VAL A 113 7.04 12.67 15.67
C VAL A 113 7.19 13.66 14.54
N GLU A 114 8.14 14.60 14.64
CA GLU A 114 8.41 15.57 13.57
C GLU A 114 8.79 14.86 12.27
N ALA A 115 9.65 13.84 12.33
CA ALA A 115 10.01 13.03 11.17
C ALA A 115 8.80 12.27 10.58
N VAL A 116 7.89 11.72 11.41
CA VAL A 116 6.63 11.11 10.90
C VAL A 116 5.73 12.16 10.22
N GLU A 117 5.67 13.37 10.76
CA GLU A 117 4.90 14.47 10.17
C GLU A 117 5.46 14.87 8.80
N ARG A 118 6.79 14.99 8.67
CA ARG A 118 7.46 15.23 7.38
C ARG A 118 7.22 14.10 6.38
N ALA A 119 7.38 12.84 6.81
CA ALA A 119 7.05 11.67 5.98
C ALA A 119 5.59 11.72 5.47
N SER A 120 4.65 12.14 6.32
CA SER A 120 3.24 12.28 5.97
C SER A 120 2.98 13.39 4.96
N ILE A 121 3.76 14.47 5.01
CA ILE A 121 3.69 15.58 4.04
C ILE A 121 4.18 15.08 2.67
N HIS A 122 5.38 14.50 2.59
CA HIS A 122 5.90 13.96 1.34
C HIS A 122 4.97 12.91 0.73
N LEU A 123 4.39 12.01 1.53
CA LEU A 123 3.44 11.02 1.01
C LEU A 123 2.15 11.67 0.48
N LYS A 124 1.64 12.75 1.10
CA LYS A 124 0.49 13.49 0.54
C LYS A 124 0.86 14.18 -0.76
N GLU A 125 2.02 14.82 -0.83
CA GLU A 125 2.52 15.45 -2.05
C GLU A 125 2.73 14.42 -3.17
N LYS A 126 3.22 13.22 -2.86
CA LYS A 126 3.29 12.07 -3.77
C LYS A 126 1.91 11.70 -4.35
N ILE A 127 0.89 11.59 -3.48
CA ILE A 127 -0.48 11.22 -3.88
C ILE A 127 -1.09 12.31 -4.78
N ASP A 128 -0.81 13.58 -4.48
CA ASP A 128 -1.34 14.72 -5.24
C ASP A 128 -0.55 15.03 -6.53
N SER A 129 0.68 14.51 -6.66
CA SER A 129 1.54 14.65 -7.85
C SER A 129 1.03 13.84 -9.05
N LYS A 130 1.32 14.33 -10.26
CA LYS A 130 0.81 13.76 -11.54
C LYS A 130 1.67 12.66 -12.14
#